data_AF-A0AAN9H8M2-F1
#
_entry.id   AF-A0AAN9H8M2-F1
#
_cell.length_a   1.000
_cell.length_b   1.000
_cell.length_c   1.000
_cell.angle_alpha   90.00
_cell.angle_beta   90.00
_cell.angle_gamma   90.00
#
_symmetry.space_group_name_H-M   'P 1'
#
loop_
_entity.id
_entity.type
_entity.pdbx_description
1 polymer ?
#
loop_
_entity_poly.entity_id
_entity_poly.type
_entity_poly.pdbx_seq_one_letter_code
_entity_poly.pdbx_strand_id
1 'polypeptide(L)'
;MQKVNGHIQEGDSVTLRCSTETCTPQQGPFAWYKNQLLLPQATENVLQISSVSHNDFGNYSCGLKNSITTSADGILLDVRYSPKNVEITISTSGKIEQGNSLTLICASNANPAVTNYAWFKIRDANVSSIGFDCEFSIKAVSQKDDGQYFCTAKNDMGSQNSTTITLKVNGPTSNRHVLLTATAVFFFVIAVLLVMFGLIIRRKQITRKKLHTEQTPAVTVTEDIYENLRQSPESEESHTNLLYADLKLPSSNSERPCSNTDAVIYSLLSYKE
;
A
#
# COMPACT_ATOMS: atom_id res chain seq x y z
N MET A 1 -10.02 32.22 9.45
CA MET A 1 -8.94 31.68 8.57
C MET A 1 -8.12 30.73 9.42
N GLN A 2 -7.82 29.51 8.96
CA GLN A 2 -7.04 28.56 9.76
C GLN A 2 -5.61 29.08 9.96
N LYS A 3 -5.22 29.37 11.20
CA LYS A 3 -3.84 29.76 11.54
C LYS A 3 -2.96 28.51 11.49
N VAL A 4 -2.41 28.24 10.31
CA VAL A 4 -1.37 27.21 10.11
C VAL A 4 -0.02 27.86 10.43
N ASN A 5 0.62 27.43 11.51
CA ASN A 5 1.98 27.85 11.86
C ASN A 5 2.98 26.81 11.34
N GLY A 6 4.04 27.26 10.68
CA GLY A 6 5.07 26.36 10.14
C GLY A 6 6.06 25.87 11.20
N HIS A 7 6.65 24.70 10.93
CA HIS A 7 7.82 24.13 11.63
C HIS A 7 7.59 23.75 13.11
N ILE A 8 6.61 22.88 13.37
CA ILE A 8 6.58 22.06 14.60
C ILE A 8 7.06 20.65 14.25
N GLN A 9 7.91 20.06 15.07
CA GLN A 9 8.47 18.71 14.90
C GLN A 9 8.31 17.86 16.17
N GLU A 10 8.50 16.53 16.06
CA GLU A 10 8.57 15.69 17.25
C GLU A 10 9.74 16.07 18.18
N GLY A 11 9.46 16.05 19.49
CA GLY A 11 10.39 16.46 20.54
C GLY A 11 10.32 17.95 20.92
N ASP A 12 9.65 18.79 20.12
CA ASP A 12 9.43 20.20 20.44
C ASP A 12 8.60 20.40 21.73
N SER A 13 8.81 21.52 22.41
CA SER A 13 7.91 21.99 23.47
C SER A 13 6.95 23.05 22.94
N VAL A 14 5.66 22.73 22.93
CA VAL A 14 4.57 23.60 22.45
C VAL A 14 3.76 24.17 23.62
N THR A 15 3.48 25.48 23.57
CA THR A 15 2.54 26.13 24.48
C THR A 15 1.34 26.65 23.71
N LEU A 16 0.17 26.05 23.92
CA LEU A 16 -1.11 26.56 23.42
C LEU A 16 -1.75 27.43 24.51
N ARG A 17 -2.03 28.71 24.22
CA ARG A 17 -2.63 29.66 25.16
C ARG A 17 -4.01 30.10 24.70
N CYS A 18 -5.02 29.84 25.52
CA CYS A 18 -6.37 30.35 25.33
C CYS A 18 -6.44 31.82 25.76
N SER A 19 -6.89 32.69 24.87
CA SER A 19 -6.95 34.14 25.06
C SER A 19 -8.27 34.70 24.54
N THR A 20 -8.68 35.83 25.08
CA THR A 20 -9.98 36.50 24.86
C THR A 20 -9.71 37.92 24.42
N GLU A 21 -10.39 38.40 23.37
CA GLU A 21 -10.02 39.68 22.72
C GLU A 21 -10.14 40.91 23.64
N THR A 22 -11.07 40.89 24.60
CA THR A 22 -11.45 42.08 25.38
C THR A 22 -11.05 42.06 26.86
N CYS A 23 -10.87 40.88 27.46
CA CYS A 23 -10.45 40.72 28.87
C CYS A 23 -10.13 39.26 29.17
N THR A 24 -8.98 38.95 29.78
CA THR A 24 -8.73 37.60 30.33
C THR A 24 -9.66 37.34 31.52
N PRO A 25 -10.56 36.34 31.49
CA PRO A 25 -11.48 36.07 32.58
C PRO A 25 -10.70 35.64 33.83
N GLN A 26 -10.80 36.44 34.90
CA GLN A 26 -9.93 36.35 36.07
C GLN A 26 -10.18 35.11 36.96
N GLN A 27 -11.32 34.45 36.79
CA GLN A 27 -11.67 33.17 37.40
C GLN A 27 -12.77 32.49 36.56
N GLY A 28 -12.39 31.45 35.82
CA GLY A 28 -13.30 30.59 35.09
C GLY A 28 -12.52 29.42 34.51
N PRO A 29 -12.90 28.15 34.79
CA PRO A 29 -12.20 27.01 34.23
C PRO A 29 -12.36 27.00 32.71
N PHE A 30 -11.24 26.84 32.02
CA PHE A 30 -11.21 26.63 30.58
C PHE A 30 -11.57 25.18 30.26
N ALA A 31 -11.93 24.95 29.01
CA ALA A 31 -12.06 23.62 28.42
C ALA A 31 -11.29 23.62 27.10
N TRP A 32 -10.35 22.69 26.96
CA TRP A 32 -9.65 22.44 25.71
C TRP A 32 -10.27 21.27 24.96
N TYR A 33 -10.26 21.35 23.64
CA TYR A 33 -10.79 20.33 22.75
C TYR A 33 -9.76 20.00 21.69
N LYS A 34 -9.56 18.71 21.41
CA LYS A 34 -8.75 18.21 20.30
C LYS A 34 -9.64 17.43 19.36
N ASN A 35 -9.68 17.81 18.08
CA ASN A 35 -10.57 17.20 17.08
C ASN A 35 -12.03 17.14 17.60
N GLN A 36 -12.49 18.23 18.20
CA GLN A 36 -13.80 18.40 18.89
C GLN A 36 -14.01 17.57 20.17
N LEU A 37 -13.11 16.65 20.53
CA LEU A 37 -13.17 15.88 21.79
C LEU A 37 -12.58 16.67 22.96
N LEU A 38 -13.30 16.75 24.08
CA LEU A 38 -12.87 17.40 25.31
C LEU A 38 -11.60 16.76 25.90
N LEU A 39 -10.64 17.58 26.31
CA LEU A 39 -9.46 17.18 27.08
C LEU A 39 -9.71 17.44 28.58
N PRO A 40 -10.19 16.45 29.37
CA PRO A 40 -10.75 16.71 30.71
C PRO A 40 -9.72 17.18 31.75
N GLN A 41 -8.43 16.93 31.52
CA GLN A 41 -7.33 17.33 32.39
C GLN A 41 -6.80 18.76 32.09
N ALA A 42 -7.24 19.37 30.99
CA ALA A 42 -6.80 20.70 30.58
C ALA A 42 -7.85 21.75 30.96
N THR A 43 -7.76 22.26 32.20
CA THR A 43 -8.66 23.28 32.77
C THR A 43 -8.09 24.69 32.79
N GLU A 44 -6.80 24.85 32.55
CA GLU A 44 -6.10 26.13 32.58
C GLU A 44 -6.17 26.88 31.25
N ASN A 45 -5.91 28.18 31.28
CA ASN A 45 -5.79 28.99 30.07
C ASN A 45 -4.54 28.65 29.22
N VAL A 46 -3.67 27.76 29.70
CA VAL A 46 -2.49 27.25 29.00
C VAL A 46 -2.54 25.72 28.96
N LEU A 47 -2.39 25.17 27.76
CA LEU A 47 -2.13 23.76 27.50
C LEU A 47 -0.69 23.62 27.00
N GLN A 48 0.17 23.03 27.82
CA GLN A 48 1.58 22.80 27.51
C GLN A 48 1.81 21.35 27.09
N ILE A 49 2.49 21.15 25.96
CA ILE A 49 2.93 19.86 25.43
C ILE A 49 4.45 19.88 25.43
N SER A 50 5.08 19.36 26.48
CA SER A 50 6.53 19.52 26.72
C SER A 50 7.45 18.68 25.82
N SER A 51 6.89 17.74 25.06
CA SER A 51 7.59 16.90 24.07
C SER A 51 6.55 16.40 23.07
N VAL A 52 6.34 17.14 21.99
CA VAL A 52 5.37 16.86 20.93
C VAL A 52 5.63 15.49 20.30
N SER A 53 4.57 14.73 20.05
CA SER A 53 4.56 13.47 19.30
C SER A 53 3.71 13.59 18.02
N HIS A 54 3.90 12.70 17.04
CA HIS A 54 2.98 12.56 15.90
C HIS A 54 1.51 12.35 16.32
N ASN A 55 1.25 11.75 17.49
CA ASN A 55 -0.10 11.59 18.03
C ASN A 55 -0.68 12.92 18.55
N ASP A 56 0.15 13.95 18.76
CA ASP A 56 -0.31 15.29 19.09
C ASP A 56 -0.90 16.04 17.89
N PHE A 57 -0.71 15.57 16.66
CA PHE A 57 -1.39 16.10 15.48
C PHE A 57 -2.92 16.22 15.66
N GLY A 58 -3.49 17.35 15.25
CA GLY A 58 -4.94 17.59 15.28
C GLY A 58 -5.33 19.06 15.41
N ASN A 59 -6.62 19.33 15.34
CA ASN A 59 -7.19 20.67 15.48
C ASN A 59 -7.52 20.95 16.96
N TYR A 60 -6.85 21.93 17.56
CA TYR A 60 -7.03 22.33 18.95
C TYR A 60 -7.85 23.62 19.05
N SER A 61 -8.96 23.57 19.79
CA SER A 61 -9.72 24.74 20.20
C SER A 61 -9.85 24.80 21.72
N CYS A 62 -10.24 25.95 22.24
CA CYS A 62 -10.45 26.18 23.67
C CYS A 62 -11.69 27.04 23.89
N GLY A 63 -12.27 26.98 25.08
CA GLY A 63 -13.40 27.80 25.48
C GLY A 63 -13.55 27.89 26.98
N LEU A 64 -14.62 28.55 27.44
CA LEU A 64 -15.01 28.52 28.85
C LEU A 64 -15.87 27.29 29.13
N LYS A 65 -15.49 26.49 30.13
CA LYS A 65 -16.02 25.14 30.41
C LYS A 65 -17.55 25.07 30.62
N ASN A 66 -18.16 26.19 30.98
CA ASN A 66 -19.59 26.31 31.26
C ASN A 66 -20.33 27.22 30.25
N SER A 67 -19.71 27.62 29.13
CA SER A 67 -20.33 28.52 28.16
C SER A 67 -20.61 27.86 26.81
N ILE A 68 -21.79 28.15 26.26
CA ILE A 68 -22.30 27.58 25.01
C ILE A 68 -21.85 28.40 23.79
N THR A 69 -21.53 29.70 23.96
CA THR A 69 -21.25 30.64 22.86
C THR A 69 -19.78 30.96 22.64
N THR A 70 -18.89 30.52 23.55
CA THR A 70 -17.56 31.12 23.75
C THR A 70 -16.45 30.08 23.53
N SER A 71 -16.46 29.46 22.35
CA SER A 71 -15.41 28.57 21.86
C SER A 71 -14.56 29.26 20.78
N ALA A 72 -13.27 28.95 20.76
CA ALA A 72 -12.30 29.53 19.85
C ALA A 72 -12.29 28.85 18.47
N ASP A 73 -11.92 29.64 17.45
CA ASP A 73 -11.44 29.13 16.17
C ASP A 73 -10.30 28.12 16.41
N GLY A 74 -10.36 26.97 15.74
CA GLY A 74 -9.39 25.89 15.92
C GLY A 74 -8.04 26.16 15.22
N ILE A 75 -6.95 25.86 15.91
CA ILE A 75 -5.60 25.85 15.35
C ILE A 75 -5.17 24.41 15.08
N LEU A 76 -4.71 24.14 13.85
CA LEU A 76 -4.09 22.87 13.50
C LEU A 76 -2.68 22.80 14.09
N LEU A 77 -2.44 21.84 14.97
CA LEU A 77 -1.10 21.45 15.38
C LEU A 77 -0.51 20.51 14.32
N ASP A 78 0.14 21.10 13.32
CA ASP A 78 0.78 20.36 12.22
C ASP A 78 2.17 19.86 12.65
N VAL A 79 2.20 18.64 13.22
CA VAL A 79 3.42 18.00 13.71
C VAL A 79 4.16 17.28 12.58
N ARG A 80 5.42 17.65 12.33
CA ARG A 80 6.31 16.99 11.38
C ARG A 80 7.12 15.87 12.05
N TYR A 81 7.29 14.74 11.36
CA TYR A 81 8.00 13.56 11.84
C TYR A 81 8.59 12.72 10.69
N SER A 82 9.70 12.03 10.96
CA SER A 82 10.27 11.01 10.06
C SER A 82 9.26 9.88 9.85
N PRO A 83 9.32 9.12 8.73
CA PRO A 83 8.39 8.01 8.48
C PRO A 83 8.32 7.00 9.63
N LYS A 84 7.10 6.57 9.96
CA LYS A 84 6.75 5.60 11.00
C LYS A 84 5.90 4.49 10.41
N ASN A 85 5.93 3.33 11.07
CA ASN A 85 5.20 2.13 10.65
C ASN A 85 5.47 1.81 9.18
N VAL A 86 6.76 1.80 8.79
CA VAL A 86 7.16 1.44 7.43
C VAL A 86 6.94 -0.06 7.25
N GLU A 87 6.08 -0.44 6.31
CA GLU A 87 5.64 -1.82 6.09
C GLU A 87 5.62 -2.15 4.60
N ILE A 88 5.86 -3.42 4.26
CA ILE A 88 5.74 -3.91 2.89
C ILE A 88 4.46 -4.73 2.75
N THR A 89 3.58 -4.32 1.84
CA THR A 89 2.47 -5.14 1.36
C THR A 89 2.82 -5.78 0.02
N ILE A 90 2.24 -6.95 -0.27
CA ILE A 90 2.47 -7.70 -1.52
C ILE A 90 1.18 -7.69 -2.33
N SER A 91 1.21 -7.03 -3.49
CA SER A 91 0.17 -7.10 -4.50
C SER A 91 0.55 -8.14 -5.56
N THR A 92 -0.38 -9.02 -5.92
CA THR A 92 -0.14 -10.14 -6.86
C THR A 92 -1.48 -10.58 -7.47
N SER A 93 -1.46 -11.01 -8.73
CA SER A 93 -2.65 -11.49 -9.46
C SER A 93 -3.13 -12.88 -9.02
N GLY A 94 -2.48 -13.48 -8.02
CA GLY A 94 -2.80 -14.80 -7.50
C GLY A 94 -1.74 -15.27 -6.51
N LYS A 95 -1.39 -16.56 -6.54
CA LYS A 95 -0.28 -17.10 -5.76
C LYS A 95 1.07 -16.59 -6.31
N ILE A 96 2.07 -16.56 -5.43
CA ILE A 96 3.47 -16.27 -5.78
C ILE A 96 4.08 -17.49 -6.49
N GLU A 97 3.66 -17.72 -7.72
CA GLU A 97 4.04 -18.85 -8.57
C GLU A 97 4.90 -18.36 -9.75
N GLN A 98 5.80 -19.23 -10.22
CA GLN A 98 6.76 -18.88 -11.27
C GLN A 98 6.06 -18.43 -12.57
N GLY A 99 6.44 -17.25 -13.07
CA GLY A 99 5.87 -16.63 -14.27
C GLY A 99 4.80 -15.57 -13.99
N ASN A 100 4.17 -15.58 -12.81
CA ASN A 100 3.23 -14.52 -12.41
C ASN A 100 3.97 -13.19 -12.16
N SER A 101 3.22 -12.09 -12.17
CA SER A 101 3.71 -10.79 -11.71
C SER A 101 3.40 -10.57 -10.23
N LEU A 102 4.27 -9.82 -9.54
CA LEU A 102 3.98 -9.24 -8.23
C LEU A 102 4.54 -7.83 -8.12
N THR A 103 3.95 -7.03 -7.24
CA THR A 103 4.47 -5.73 -6.82
C THR A 103 4.59 -5.73 -5.30
N LEU A 104 5.76 -5.36 -4.79
CA LEU A 104 5.95 -5.00 -3.38
C LEU A 104 5.66 -3.50 -3.24
N ILE A 105 4.87 -3.11 -2.23
CA ILE A 105 4.48 -1.71 -2.00
C ILE A 105 4.98 -1.29 -0.62
N CYS A 106 5.74 -0.19 -0.54
CA CYS A 106 6.30 0.35 0.69
C CYS A 106 5.36 1.41 1.27
N ALA A 107 4.56 1.03 2.26
CA ALA A 107 3.65 1.92 2.97
C ALA A 107 4.32 2.51 4.22
N SER A 108 3.94 3.72 4.63
CA SER A 108 4.36 4.34 5.89
C SER A 108 3.50 5.54 6.24
N ASN A 109 3.40 5.89 7.52
CA ASN A 109 2.84 7.17 7.98
C ASN A 109 3.97 8.21 8.13
N ALA A 110 3.87 9.37 7.48
CA ALA A 110 4.89 10.42 7.51
C ALA A 110 4.27 11.82 7.32
N ASN A 111 4.81 12.83 7.99
CA ASN A 111 4.49 14.24 7.72
C ASN A 111 5.78 15.09 7.72
N PRO A 112 6.17 15.75 6.62
CA PRO A 112 5.59 15.67 5.27
C PRO A 112 5.58 14.26 4.69
N ALA A 113 4.86 14.10 3.58
CA ALA A 113 4.85 12.86 2.81
C ALA A 113 6.27 12.42 2.39
N VAL A 114 6.44 11.12 2.18
CA VAL A 114 7.71 10.50 1.79
C VAL A 114 8.17 11.03 0.43
N THR A 115 9.41 11.54 0.36
CA THR A 115 10.01 12.09 -0.86
C THR A 115 10.96 11.13 -1.55
N ASN A 116 11.50 10.14 -0.83
CA ASN A 116 12.41 9.14 -1.37
C ASN A 116 12.12 7.75 -0.78
N TYR A 117 12.12 6.75 -1.65
CA TYR A 117 12.13 5.35 -1.27
C TYR A 117 13.44 4.69 -1.71
N ALA A 118 13.80 3.58 -1.07
CA ALA A 118 14.87 2.70 -1.53
C ALA A 118 14.51 1.25 -1.19
N TRP A 119 14.55 0.37 -2.18
CA TRP A 119 14.29 -1.05 -2.01
C TRP A 119 15.59 -1.84 -1.91
N PHE A 120 15.62 -2.81 -1.01
CA PHE A 120 16.78 -3.65 -0.77
C PHE A 120 16.41 -5.14 -0.77
N LYS A 121 17.21 -5.94 -1.48
CA LYS A 121 17.19 -7.40 -1.39
C LYS A 121 18.36 -7.89 -0.54
N ILE A 122 18.07 -8.81 0.37
CA ILE A 122 19.06 -9.57 1.14
C ILE A 122 19.17 -10.97 0.54
N ARG A 123 20.40 -11.41 0.25
CA ARG A 123 20.75 -12.79 -0.11
C ARG A 123 22.15 -13.09 0.41
N ASP A 124 22.32 -14.25 1.07
CA ASP A 124 23.63 -14.77 1.51
C ASP A 124 24.49 -13.71 2.23
N ALA A 125 23.89 -13.10 3.25
CA ALA A 125 24.41 -11.96 4.05
C ALA A 125 24.74 -10.67 3.28
N ASN A 126 24.57 -10.61 1.96
CA ASN A 126 24.76 -9.42 1.16
C ASN A 126 23.44 -8.66 0.98
N VAL A 127 23.51 -7.32 0.99
CA VAL A 127 22.39 -6.42 0.74
C VAL A 127 22.62 -5.70 -0.59
N SER A 128 21.62 -5.67 -1.46
CA SER A 128 21.67 -5.00 -2.77
C SER A 128 20.48 -4.07 -2.93
N SER A 129 20.72 -2.83 -3.40
CA SER A 129 19.64 -1.92 -3.79
C SER A 129 19.02 -2.37 -5.12
N ILE A 130 17.69 -2.30 -5.23
CA ILE A 130 16.94 -2.85 -6.39
C ILE A 130 15.92 -1.89 -7.01
N GLY A 131 15.59 -0.76 -6.36
CA GLY A 131 14.62 0.23 -6.85
C GLY A 131 14.50 1.43 -5.91
N PHE A 132 13.85 2.51 -6.36
CA PHE A 132 13.76 3.79 -5.64
C PHE A 132 12.34 4.40 -5.58
N ASP A 133 11.36 3.74 -6.17
CA ASP A 133 9.96 4.14 -6.16
C ASP A 133 9.21 3.56 -4.94
N CYS A 134 8.00 4.03 -4.66
CA CYS A 134 7.14 3.47 -3.60
C CYS A 134 6.72 2.01 -3.88
N GLU A 135 6.79 1.57 -5.14
CA GLU A 135 6.48 0.23 -5.60
C GLU A 135 7.69 -0.45 -6.25
N PHE A 136 7.83 -1.76 -6.09
CA PHE A 136 8.83 -2.59 -6.77
C PHE A 136 8.17 -3.80 -7.44
N SER A 137 8.05 -3.74 -8.77
CA SER A 137 7.36 -4.78 -9.56
C SER A 137 8.31 -5.81 -10.19
N ILE A 138 8.07 -7.09 -9.92
CA ILE A 138 8.69 -8.22 -10.59
C ILE A 138 7.71 -8.74 -11.65
N LYS A 139 8.01 -8.52 -12.94
CA LYS A 139 7.07 -8.80 -14.05
C LYS A 139 6.83 -10.28 -14.32
N ALA A 140 7.82 -11.13 -14.09
CA ALA A 140 7.77 -12.58 -14.28
C ALA A 140 8.63 -13.24 -13.21
N VAL A 141 8.00 -13.62 -12.10
CA VAL A 141 8.64 -14.09 -10.88
C VAL A 141 9.33 -15.44 -11.09
N SER A 142 10.52 -15.64 -10.52
CA SER A 142 11.37 -16.81 -10.72
C SER A 142 12.03 -17.27 -9.41
N GLN A 143 12.61 -18.47 -9.39
CA GLN A 143 13.37 -18.95 -8.22
C GLN A 143 14.61 -18.09 -7.87
N LYS A 144 15.03 -17.14 -8.74
CA LYS A 144 16.06 -16.15 -8.39
C LYS A 144 15.50 -15.03 -7.49
N ASP A 145 14.18 -14.86 -7.49
CA ASP A 145 13.45 -13.84 -6.74
C ASP A 145 13.17 -14.28 -5.30
N ASP A 146 13.36 -15.57 -4.97
CA ASP A 146 13.54 -16.05 -3.59
C ASP A 146 14.55 -15.16 -2.83
N GLY A 147 14.22 -14.81 -1.58
CA GLY A 147 15.11 -14.06 -0.69
C GLY A 147 14.35 -13.17 0.29
N GLN A 148 15.08 -12.33 1.00
CA GLN A 148 14.52 -11.37 1.95
C GLN A 148 14.53 -9.95 1.36
N TYR A 149 13.52 -9.15 1.70
CA TYR A 149 13.31 -7.82 1.15
C TYR A 149 12.92 -6.84 2.26
N PHE A 150 13.48 -5.64 2.22
CA PHE A 150 13.05 -4.50 3.02
C PHE A 150 13.07 -3.22 2.17
N CYS A 151 12.32 -2.20 2.59
CA CYS A 151 12.37 -0.87 2.00
C CYS A 151 12.79 0.18 3.05
N THR A 152 13.34 1.29 2.60
CA THR A 152 13.55 2.49 3.40
C THR A 152 12.63 3.58 2.86
N ALA A 153 11.83 4.19 3.72
CA ALA A 153 11.07 5.39 3.43
C ALA A 153 11.76 6.61 4.04
N LYS A 154 11.84 7.72 3.32
CA LYS A 154 12.50 8.97 3.76
C LYS A 154 11.70 10.22 3.37
N ASN A 155 11.56 11.16 4.31
CA ASN A 155 11.23 12.56 4.06
C ASN A 155 12.39 13.48 4.52
N ASP A 156 12.14 14.79 4.63
CA ASP A 156 13.08 15.79 5.16
C ASP A 156 13.35 15.63 6.66
N MET A 157 12.37 15.15 7.42
CA MET A 157 12.47 14.92 8.88
C MET A 157 13.26 13.66 9.24
N GLY A 158 13.49 12.73 8.30
CA GLY A 158 14.32 11.53 8.52
C GLY A 158 13.89 10.32 7.70
N SER A 159 14.36 9.14 8.10
CA SER A 159 14.11 7.88 7.38
C SER A 159 13.94 6.68 8.32
N GLN A 160 13.07 5.74 7.95
CA GLN A 160 12.89 4.47 8.65
C GLN A 160 12.91 3.30 7.64
N ASN A 161 13.47 2.16 8.07
CA ASN A 161 13.42 0.90 7.33
C ASN A 161 12.17 0.10 7.72
N SER A 162 11.62 -0.64 6.77
CA SER A 162 10.56 -1.61 7.04
C SER A 162 11.07 -2.81 7.84
N THR A 163 10.13 -3.58 8.40
CA THR A 163 10.39 -4.98 8.71
C THR A 163 10.80 -5.75 7.44
N THR A 164 11.60 -6.80 7.61
CA THR A 164 12.05 -7.64 6.49
C THR A 164 11.01 -8.72 6.18
N ILE A 165 10.47 -8.70 4.96
CA ILE A 165 9.62 -9.80 4.47
C ILE A 165 10.49 -10.88 3.80
N THR A 166 10.00 -12.12 3.78
CA THR A 166 10.64 -13.22 3.02
C THR A 166 9.77 -13.57 1.82
N LEU A 167 10.29 -13.34 0.62
CA LEU A 167 9.66 -13.75 -0.64
C LEU A 167 10.07 -15.20 -0.94
N LYS A 168 9.08 -16.07 -1.13
CA LYS A 168 9.27 -17.46 -1.55
C LYS A 168 8.41 -17.76 -2.77
N VAL A 169 9.06 -18.21 -3.84
CA VAL A 169 8.43 -18.51 -5.11
C VAL A 169 8.08 -19.99 -5.18
N ASN A 170 6.80 -20.27 -5.41
CA ASN A 170 6.31 -21.59 -5.75
C ASN A 170 6.71 -21.87 -7.21
N GLY A 171 7.81 -22.61 -7.39
CA GLY A 171 8.12 -23.18 -8.70
C GLY A 171 7.05 -24.21 -9.12
N PRO A 172 6.87 -24.46 -10.42
CA PRO A 172 6.10 -25.62 -10.86
C PRO A 172 6.72 -26.88 -10.24
N THR A 173 5.90 -27.88 -9.90
CA THR A 173 6.37 -29.18 -9.43
C THR A 173 7.21 -29.82 -10.52
N SER A 174 8.52 -29.61 -10.46
CA SER A 174 9.47 -30.04 -11.49
C SER A 174 9.62 -31.55 -11.40
N ASN A 175 8.71 -32.23 -12.08
CA ASN A 175 8.52 -33.67 -12.15
C ASN A 175 9.66 -34.37 -12.93
N ARG A 176 10.91 -33.94 -12.69
CA ARG A 176 12.14 -34.55 -13.22
C ARG A 176 12.20 -36.02 -12.84
N HIS A 177 11.74 -36.39 -11.64
CA HIS A 177 11.58 -37.78 -11.25
C HIS A 177 10.55 -38.53 -12.12
N VAL A 178 9.40 -37.94 -12.45
CA VAL A 178 8.40 -38.58 -13.33
C VAL A 178 8.90 -38.68 -14.76
N LEU A 179 9.66 -37.69 -15.25
CA LEU A 179 10.29 -37.75 -16.58
C LEU A 179 11.39 -38.83 -16.65
N LEU A 180 12.19 -38.98 -15.58
CA LEU A 180 13.21 -40.02 -15.46
C LEU A 180 12.61 -41.42 -15.27
N THR A 181 11.51 -41.57 -14.53
CA THR A 181 10.83 -42.87 -14.42
C THR A 181 10.05 -43.21 -15.69
N ALA A 182 9.38 -42.26 -16.33
CA ALA A 182 8.68 -42.49 -17.60
C ALA A 182 9.63 -42.89 -18.73
N THR A 183 10.79 -42.24 -18.85
CA THR A 183 11.82 -42.62 -19.83
C THR A 183 12.42 -43.98 -19.52
N ALA A 184 12.73 -44.29 -18.25
CA ALA A 184 13.20 -45.63 -17.85
C ALA A 184 12.16 -46.74 -18.13
N VAL A 185 10.88 -46.51 -17.83
CA VAL A 185 9.78 -47.44 -18.12
C VAL A 185 9.60 -47.62 -19.62
N PHE A 186 9.71 -46.55 -20.42
CA PHE A 186 9.62 -46.63 -21.88
C PHE A 186 10.74 -47.50 -22.48
N PHE A 187 11.99 -47.32 -22.06
CA PHE A 187 13.10 -48.19 -22.48
C PHE A 187 12.93 -49.64 -22.00
N PHE A 188 12.40 -49.87 -20.80
CA PHE A 188 12.10 -51.22 -20.31
C PHE A 188 11.01 -51.91 -21.14
N VAL A 189 9.93 -51.20 -21.47
CA VAL A 189 8.87 -51.71 -22.36
C VAL A 189 9.41 -52.01 -23.77
N ILE A 190 10.26 -51.15 -24.33
CA ILE A 190 10.94 -51.44 -25.62
C ILE A 190 11.81 -52.69 -25.51
N ALA A 191 12.58 -52.86 -24.44
CA ALA A 191 13.40 -54.06 -24.24
C ALA A 191 12.55 -55.34 -24.17
N VAL A 192 11.45 -55.31 -23.42
CA VAL A 192 10.49 -56.43 -23.36
C VAL A 192 9.85 -56.69 -24.73
N LEU A 193 9.45 -55.66 -25.48
CA LEU A 193 8.91 -55.80 -26.82
C LEU A 193 9.94 -56.37 -27.81
N LEU A 194 11.21 -55.98 -27.73
CA LEU A 194 12.29 -56.54 -28.56
C LEU A 194 12.58 -58.00 -28.21
N VAL A 195 12.56 -58.38 -26.93
CA VAL A 195 12.68 -59.78 -26.50
C VAL A 195 11.47 -60.60 -26.99
N MET A 196 10.24 -60.09 -26.80
CA MET A 196 9.03 -60.76 -27.27
C MET A 196 8.99 -60.85 -28.81
N PHE A 197 9.42 -59.82 -29.53
CA PHE A 197 9.55 -59.84 -30.99
C PHE A 197 10.65 -60.81 -31.44
N GLY A 198 11.77 -60.91 -30.72
CA GLY A 198 12.81 -61.92 -30.95
C GLY A 198 12.32 -63.35 -30.71
N LEU A 199 11.53 -63.59 -29.66
CA LEU A 199 10.86 -64.87 -29.40
C LEU A 199 9.80 -65.19 -30.46
N ILE A 200 9.04 -64.18 -30.90
CA ILE A 200 8.05 -64.29 -31.98
C ILE A 200 8.75 -64.52 -33.32
N ILE A 201 9.92 -63.95 -33.59
CA ILE A 201 10.73 -64.23 -34.79
C ILE A 201 11.32 -65.63 -34.71
N ARG A 202 11.84 -66.08 -33.57
CA ARG A 202 12.30 -67.48 -33.39
C ARG A 202 11.15 -68.46 -33.64
N ARG A 203 9.97 -68.23 -33.05
CA ARG A 203 8.75 -69.00 -33.32
C ARG A 203 8.34 -68.90 -34.80
N LYS A 204 8.27 -67.70 -35.38
CA LYS A 204 7.89 -67.48 -36.79
C LYS A 204 8.93 -67.96 -37.80
N GLN A 205 10.21 -68.14 -37.47
CA GLN A 205 11.19 -68.79 -38.35
C GLN A 205 11.03 -70.32 -38.31
N ILE A 206 10.68 -70.89 -37.15
CA ILE A 206 10.22 -72.28 -37.06
C ILE A 206 8.93 -72.45 -37.89
N THR A 207 8.00 -71.49 -37.86
CA THR A 207 6.77 -71.53 -38.69
C THR A 207 7.01 -71.24 -40.18
N ARG A 208 7.87 -70.28 -40.55
CA ARG A 208 8.15 -69.83 -41.93
C ARG A 208 8.96 -70.83 -42.77
N LYS A 209 9.27 -72.02 -42.23
CA LYS A 209 9.48 -73.21 -43.06
C LYS A 209 8.19 -73.70 -43.77
N LYS A 210 7.04 -73.05 -43.51
CA LYS A 210 5.78 -73.20 -44.25
C LYS A 210 5.22 -71.84 -44.67
N LEU A 211 4.95 -71.74 -45.98
CA LEU A 211 4.13 -70.75 -46.70
C LEU A 211 4.64 -69.29 -46.80
N HIS A 212 4.16 -68.61 -47.85
CA HIS A 212 4.76 -67.44 -48.53
C HIS A 212 3.64 -66.51 -49.06
N THR A 213 4.01 -65.30 -49.53
CA THR A 213 3.14 -64.29 -50.22
C THR A 213 1.94 -63.76 -49.39
N GLU A 214 1.25 -62.63 -49.69
CA GLU A 214 1.41 -61.56 -50.71
C GLU A 214 1.01 -60.17 -50.12
N GLN A 215 0.54 -59.21 -50.94
CA GLN A 215 0.21 -57.81 -50.61
C GLN A 215 -1.32 -57.62 -50.35
N THR A 216 -2.02 -56.46 -50.31
CA THR A 216 -1.84 -55.06 -50.78
C THR A 216 -2.75 -54.10 -49.94
N PRO A 217 -2.64 -52.75 -50.02
CA PRO A 217 -3.25 -51.82 -49.05
C PRO A 217 -4.63 -51.22 -49.44
N ALA A 218 -5.25 -50.53 -48.47
CA ALA A 218 -6.39 -49.60 -48.57
C ALA A 218 -6.13 -48.40 -47.61
N VAL A 219 -6.43 -47.12 -47.89
CA VAL A 219 -7.66 -46.43 -48.34
C VAL A 219 -8.72 -46.33 -47.23
N THR A 220 -9.34 -45.20 -46.83
CA THR A 220 -9.19 -43.73 -47.05
C THR A 220 -10.11 -43.00 -46.00
N VAL A 221 -10.26 -41.67 -46.05
CA VAL A 221 -11.44 -40.83 -45.65
C VAL A 221 -11.19 -39.79 -44.52
N THR A 222 -11.91 -38.66 -44.67
CA THR A 222 -11.94 -37.36 -43.95
C THR A 222 -12.89 -37.41 -42.71
N GLU A 223 -13.34 -36.35 -42.00
CA GLU A 223 -13.77 -34.98 -42.38
C GLU A 223 -13.92 -34.03 -41.16
N ASP A 224 -14.31 -32.77 -41.46
CA ASP A 224 -14.18 -31.53 -40.67
C ASP A 224 -15.14 -31.34 -39.47
N ILE A 225 -15.04 -30.17 -38.79
CA ILE A 225 -16.18 -29.33 -38.36
C ILE A 225 -15.70 -27.90 -37.98
N TYR A 226 -16.56 -26.88 -38.20
CA TYR A 226 -16.34 -25.43 -37.95
C TYR A 226 -16.91 -24.96 -36.59
N GLU A 227 -16.48 -23.78 -36.10
CA GLU A 227 -17.43 -22.84 -35.45
C GLU A 227 -16.96 -21.36 -35.40
N ASN A 228 -17.95 -20.46 -35.15
CA ASN A 228 -17.89 -19.10 -34.58
C ASN A 228 -17.29 -17.92 -35.37
N LEU A 229 -18.10 -16.86 -35.53
CA LEU A 229 -18.05 -15.68 -34.65
C LEU A 229 -19.27 -14.74 -34.88
N ARG A 230 -19.58 -13.89 -33.89
CA ARG A 230 -20.58 -12.80 -34.00
C ARG A 230 -20.09 -11.58 -33.21
N GLN A 231 -20.30 -10.39 -33.74
CA GLN A 231 -19.74 -9.12 -33.23
C GLN A 231 -20.82 -8.02 -33.26
N SER A 232 -20.70 -6.97 -32.43
CA SER A 232 -21.65 -5.84 -32.37
C SER A 232 -20.94 -4.53 -31.98
N PRO A 233 -21.28 -3.35 -32.55
CA PRO A 233 -20.62 -2.07 -32.28
C PRO A 233 -21.48 -0.97 -31.59
N GLU A 234 -20.86 -0.20 -30.69
CA GLU A 234 -20.56 1.27 -30.77
C GLU A 234 -21.65 2.39 -30.91
N SER A 235 -21.23 3.65 -30.62
CA SER A 235 -21.91 5.00 -30.73
C SER A 235 -23.00 5.39 -29.69
N GLU A 236 -23.37 6.66 -29.35
CA GLU A 236 -22.75 8.04 -29.13
C GLU A 236 -23.93 9.05 -28.83
N GLU A 237 -23.90 10.31 -28.32
CA GLU A 237 -22.98 11.34 -27.72
C GLU A 237 -23.87 12.28 -26.79
N SER A 238 -23.72 13.55 -26.31
CA SER A 238 -22.78 14.71 -26.29
C SER A 238 -23.19 15.76 -25.19
N HIS A 239 -22.56 16.97 -25.18
CA HIS A 239 -23.07 18.33 -24.82
C HIS A 239 -23.24 18.88 -23.35
N THR A 240 -22.24 19.65 -22.85
CA THR A 240 -22.23 21.11 -22.38
C THR A 240 -23.29 21.72 -21.40
N ASN A 241 -23.10 22.79 -20.57
CA ASN A 241 -21.95 23.67 -20.15
C ASN A 241 -22.30 24.70 -19.00
N LEU A 242 -21.30 25.13 -18.18
CA LEU A 242 -21.16 26.44 -17.44
C LEU A 242 -22.20 26.77 -16.29
N LEU A 243 -22.31 27.95 -15.59
CA LEU A 243 -21.76 29.34 -15.70
C LEU A 243 -21.87 30.24 -14.39
N TYR A 244 -20.76 30.78 -13.82
CA TYR A 244 -20.58 31.96 -12.90
C TYR A 244 -21.06 32.00 -11.39
N ALA A 245 -20.88 33.16 -10.71
CA ALA A 245 -20.92 33.48 -9.25
C ALA A 245 -21.60 34.89 -8.95
N ASP A 246 -21.41 35.75 -7.90
CA ASP A 246 -20.37 35.99 -6.87
C ASP A 246 -20.78 36.97 -5.69
N LEU A 247 -19.96 37.05 -4.61
CA LEU A 247 -19.69 38.09 -3.56
C LEU A 247 -20.78 38.99 -2.88
N LYS A 248 -20.78 39.05 -1.52
CA LYS A 248 -20.53 40.28 -0.69
C LYS A 248 -20.52 40.13 0.86
N LEU A 249 -19.97 41.16 1.53
CA LEU A 249 -19.86 41.38 3.00
C LEU A 249 -20.21 42.85 3.36
N PRO A 250 -20.59 43.14 4.62
CA PRO A 250 -20.35 44.44 5.27
C PRO A 250 -19.73 44.34 6.68
N SER A 251 -19.29 45.47 7.24
CA SER A 251 -18.56 45.60 8.52
C SER A 251 -19.19 46.63 9.47
N SER A 252 -18.90 46.52 10.79
CA SER A 252 -19.03 47.65 11.74
C SER A 252 -18.27 47.37 13.06
N ASN A 253 -17.71 48.41 13.69
CA ASN A 253 -17.09 48.36 15.02
C ASN A 253 -18.01 48.99 16.07
N SER A 254 -17.97 48.50 17.31
CA SER A 254 -18.47 49.21 18.50
C SER A 254 -17.84 48.62 19.77
N GLU A 255 -17.09 49.43 20.52
CA GLU A 255 -16.65 49.06 21.87
C GLU A 255 -17.83 49.17 22.85
N ARG A 256 -17.92 48.25 23.82
CA ARG A 256 -18.93 48.21 24.89
C ARG A 256 -18.34 47.63 26.18
N PRO A 257 -18.86 48.00 27.37
CA PRO A 257 -18.54 47.31 28.62
C PRO A 257 -18.95 45.83 28.57
N CYS A 258 -18.21 44.97 29.25
CA CYS A 258 -18.30 43.51 29.10
C CYS A 258 -19.65 42.92 29.56
N SER A 259 -20.51 42.56 28.60
CA SER A 259 -21.51 41.49 28.76
C SER A 259 -20.86 40.14 28.52
N ASN A 260 -21.23 39.12 29.29
CA ASN A 260 -20.55 37.82 29.33
C ASN A 260 -20.95 36.87 28.18
N THR A 261 -21.38 37.41 27.04
CA THR A 261 -22.10 36.71 25.96
C THR A 261 -21.37 36.71 24.62
N ASP A 262 -20.65 37.79 24.30
CA ASP A 262 -20.26 38.15 22.93
C ASP A 262 -18.72 38.14 22.69
N ALA A 263 -17.94 37.62 23.65
CA ALA A 263 -16.47 37.67 23.58
C ALA A 263 -15.89 36.59 22.65
N VAL A 264 -15.12 37.00 21.64
CA VAL A 264 -14.34 36.06 20.82
C VAL A 264 -13.16 35.52 21.63
N ILE A 265 -12.99 34.19 21.59
CA ILE A 265 -11.84 33.49 22.13
C ILE A 265 -10.95 33.05 20.95
N TYR A 266 -9.64 33.07 21.14
CA TYR A 266 -8.69 32.46 20.22
C TYR A 266 -7.64 31.66 20.99
N SER A 267 -7.18 30.56 20.41
CA SER A 267 -5.93 29.94 20.83
C SER A 267 -4.75 30.68 20.18
N LEU A 268 -3.60 30.67 20.86
CA LEU A 268 -2.31 31.12 20.32
C LEU A 268 -1.27 30.04 20.60
N LEU A 269 -0.62 29.56 19.54
CA LEU A 269 0.57 28.73 19.65
C LEU A 269 1.79 29.61 19.91
N SER A 270 2.52 29.35 20.98
CA SER A 270 3.87 29.87 21.21
C SER A 270 4.85 28.70 21.28
N TYR A 271 5.88 28.76 20.46
CA TYR A 271 7.14 28.06 20.72
C TYR A 271 7.97 28.87 21.72
N LYS A 272 9.02 28.25 22.27
CA LYS A 272 10.05 28.94 23.02
C LYS A 272 11.36 28.15 22.94
N GLU A 273 12.38 28.78 22.37
CA GLU A 273 13.79 28.35 22.40
C GLU A 273 14.38 28.48 23.83
#